data_AF-A0A940G5M5-F1
#
_entry.id   AF-A0A940G5M5-F1
#
_cell.length_a   1.000
_cell.length_b   1.000
_cell.length_c   1.000
_cell.angle_alpha   90.00
_cell.angle_beta   90.00
_cell.angle_gamma   90.00
#
_symmetry.space_group_name_H-M   'P 1'
#
loop_
_entity.id
_entity.type
_entity.pdbx_description
1 polymer ?
#
loop_
_entity_poly.entity_id
_entity_poly.type
_entity_poly.pdbx_seq_one_letter_code
_entity_poly.pdbx_strand_id
1 'polypeptide(L)'
;GISQEAYEAGDATAAAIIARRLDKRQNVVLCSHGPVIPELVEAIRHGAAAHRAGLLRASSLATGEFAVFHLTAETTRPHLVEVEVHGAG
;
A
#
# COMPACT_ATOMS: atom_id res chain seq x y z
N GLY A 1 -14.24 2.13 1.19
CA GLY A 1 -13.58 1.18 2.12
C GLY A 1 -12.33 0.59 1.48
N ILE A 2 -11.65 -0.37 2.11
CA ILE A 2 -10.62 -1.23 1.45
C ILE A 2 -11.10 -2.69 1.31
N SER A 3 -12.40 -2.94 1.48
CA SER A 3 -13.00 -4.25 1.19
C SER A 3 -13.19 -4.43 -0.31
N GLN A 4 -13.28 -5.68 -0.74
CA GLN A 4 -13.65 -6.02 -2.12
C GLN A 4 -15.05 -5.50 -2.48
N GLU A 5 -16.02 -5.60 -1.56
CA GLU A 5 -17.38 -5.07 -1.76
C GLU A 5 -17.37 -3.57 -2.08
N ALA A 6 -16.57 -2.78 -1.36
CA ALA A 6 -16.47 -1.35 -1.62
C ALA A 6 -15.83 -1.07 -2.98
N TYR A 7 -14.87 -1.90 -3.41
CA TYR A 7 -14.24 -1.78 -4.73
C TYR A 7 -15.21 -2.12 -5.86
N GLU A 8 -15.96 -3.20 -5.74
CA GLU A 8 -16.96 -3.62 -6.73
C GLU A 8 -18.11 -2.60 -6.84
N ALA A 9 -18.46 -1.93 -5.74
CA ALA A 9 -19.43 -0.85 -5.72
C ALA A 9 -18.90 0.50 -6.25
N GLY A 10 -17.58 0.64 -6.48
CA GLY A 10 -16.95 1.91 -6.84
C GLY A 10 -16.76 2.90 -5.67
N ASP A 11 -16.98 2.45 -4.44
CA ASP A 11 -16.88 3.21 -3.18
C ASP A 11 -15.56 2.95 -2.42
N ALA A 12 -14.55 2.42 -3.11
CA ALA A 12 -13.23 2.20 -2.53
C ALA A 12 -12.58 3.54 -2.13
N THR A 13 -11.99 3.57 -0.94
CA THR A 13 -11.35 4.77 -0.37
C THR A 13 -9.87 4.53 -0.06
N ALA A 14 -9.23 3.67 -0.85
CA ALA A 14 -7.82 3.28 -0.72
C ALA A 14 -6.90 4.50 -0.63
N ALA A 15 -7.01 5.45 -1.57
CA ALA A 15 -6.19 6.66 -1.61
C ALA A 15 -6.33 7.52 -0.33
N ALA A 16 -7.56 7.78 0.11
CA ALA A 16 -7.81 8.56 1.32
C ALA A 16 -7.32 7.86 2.60
N ILE A 17 -7.39 6.53 2.64
CA ILE A 17 -6.87 5.72 3.75
C ILE A 17 -5.35 5.79 3.77
N ILE A 18 -4.67 5.57 2.64
CA ILE A 18 -3.21 5.64 2.56
C ILE A 18 -2.70 7.05 2.90
N ALA A 19 -3.31 8.11 2.36
CA ALA A 19 -2.93 9.49 2.70
C ALA A 19 -2.97 9.73 4.21
N ARG A 20 -4.07 9.33 4.87
CA ARG A 20 -4.20 9.43 6.34
C ARG A 20 -3.14 8.61 7.09
N ARG A 21 -2.69 7.46 6.56
CA ARG A 21 -1.64 6.66 7.20
C ARG A 21 -0.26 7.27 7.04
N LEU A 22 0.04 7.81 5.85
CA LEU A 22 1.27 8.55 5.58
C LEU A 22 1.38 9.79 6.48
N ASP A 23 0.28 10.51 6.70
CA ASP A 23 0.26 11.67 7.61
C ASP A 23 0.49 11.29 9.07
N LYS A 24 -0.05 10.15 9.52
CA LYS A 24 0.10 9.67 10.90
C LYS A 24 1.51 9.20 11.24
N ARG A 25 2.28 8.73 10.24
CA ARG A 25 3.66 8.24 10.42
C ARG A 25 3.79 7.17 11.51
N GLN A 26 2.79 6.28 11.57
CA GLN A 26 2.75 5.15 12.49
C GLN A 26 2.67 3.85 11.70
N ASN A 27 3.38 2.84 12.18
CA ASN A 27 3.32 1.50 11.60
C ASN A 27 1.88 0.98 11.64
N VAL A 28 1.43 0.38 10.53
CA VAL A 28 0.08 -0.13 10.36
C VAL A 28 0.10 -1.36 9.46
N VAL A 29 -0.77 -2.32 9.77
CA VAL A 29 -1.06 -3.45 8.89
C VAL A 29 -2.41 -3.18 8.22
N LEU A 30 -2.45 -3.31 6.89
CA LEU A 30 -3.68 -3.22 6.10
C LEU A 30 -3.94 -4.59 5.47
N CYS A 31 -5.04 -5.22 5.86
CA CYS A 31 -5.55 -6.42 5.20
C CYS A 31 -6.56 -6.01 4.14
N SER A 32 -6.40 -6.53 2.93
CA SER A 32 -7.22 -6.18 1.79
C SER A 32 -7.34 -7.37 0.84
N HIS A 33 -8.09 -7.19 -0.24
CA HIS A 33 -8.33 -8.22 -1.25
C HIS A 33 -7.51 -7.97 -2.50
N GLY A 34 -7.23 -9.04 -3.26
CA GLY A 34 -6.47 -8.99 -4.52
C GLY A 34 -6.84 -7.82 -5.44
N PRO A 35 -8.12 -7.58 -5.74
CA PRO A 35 -8.54 -6.46 -6.61
C PRO A 35 -8.20 -5.06 -6.08
N VAL A 36 -8.11 -4.90 -4.75
CA VAL A 36 -7.92 -3.61 -4.08
C VAL A 36 -6.43 -3.31 -3.81
N ILE A 37 -5.61 -4.36 -3.69
CA ILE A 37 -4.16 -4.24 -3.42
C ILE A 37 -3.46 -3.31 -4.44
N PRO A 38 -3.68 -3.40 -5.76
CA PRO A 38 -3.09 -2.47 -6.72
C PRO A 38 -3.39 -0.99 -6.43
N GLU A 39 -4.60 -0.66 -5.99
CA GLU A 39 -4.98 0.73 -5.65
C GLU A 39 -4.26 1.22 -4.40
N LEU A 40 -4.03 0.34 -3.42
CA LEU A 40 -3.26 0.67 -2.22
C LEU A 40 -1.79 0.96 -2.58
N VAL A 41 -1.18 0.10 -3.40
CA VAL A 41 0.20 0.29 -3.86
C VAL A 41 0.34 1.58 -4.67
N GLU A 42 -0.61 1.87 -5.55
CA GLU A 42 -0.62 3.08 -6.35
C GLU A 42 -0.82 4.34 -5.51
N ALA A 43 -1.68 4.28 -4.49
CA ALA A 43 -1.84 5.37 -3.53
C ALA A 43 -0.55 5.63 -2.73
N ILE A 44 0.18 4.58 -2.34
CA ILE A 44 1.50 4.72 -1.69
C ILE A 44 2.49 5.39 -2.65
N ARG A 45 2.54 4.94 -3.91
CA ARG A 45 3.42 5.52 -4.94
C ARG A 45 3.17 7.00 -5.18
N HIS A 46 1.92 7.46 -5.09
CA HIS A 46 1.58 8.88 -5.23
C HIS A 46 1.87 9.68 -3.96
N GLY A 47 1.53 9.13 -2.79
CA GLY A 47 1.69 9.80 -1.50
C GLY A 47 3.13 9.94 -1.05
N ALA A 48 3.99 8.98 -1.41
CA ALA A 48 5.41 8.99 -1.09
C ALA A 48 6.27 9.26 -2.32
N ALA A 49 7.45 9.86 -2.12
CA ALA A 49 8.47 9.85 -3.16
C ALA A 49 8.99 8.41 -3.32
N ALA A 50 8.58 7.74 -4.40
CA ALA A 50 8.81 6.31 -4.59
C ALA A 50 9.55 6.00 -5.88
N HIS A 51 10.50 5.07 -5.81
CA HIS A 51 11.08 4.42 -6.99
C HIS A 51 10.19 3.25 -7.45
N ARG A 52 10.29 2.88 -8.73
CA ARG A 52 9.43 1.83 -9.32
C ARG A 52 9.77 0.41 -8.87
N ALA A 53 10.97 0.18 -8.35
CA ALA A 53 11.41 -1.16 -7.95
C ALA A 53 10.51 -1.73 -6.84
N GLY A 54 10.13 -3.01 -6.95
CA GLY A 54 9.30 -3.71 -5.96
C GLY A 54 7.79 -3.45 -6.04
N LEU A 55 7.34 -2.29 -6.53
CA LEU A 55 5.91 -1.93 -6.57
C LEU A 55 5.05 -2.89 -7.40
N LEU A 56 5.55 -3.31 -8.57
CA LEU A 56 4.82 -4.26 -9.44
C LEU A 56 4.59 -5.63 -8.77
N ARG A 57 5.58 -6.09 -8.00
CA ARG A 57 5.45 -7.37 -7.27
C ARG A 57 4.49 -7.21 -6.09
N ALA A 58 4.60 -6.11 -5.36
CA ALA A 58 3.71 -5.80 -4.24
C ALA A 58 2.25 -5.56 -4.66
N SER A 59 1.99 -5.20 -5.92
CA SER A 59 0.62 -5.09 -6.46
C SER A 59 0.02 -6.41 -6.93
N SER A 60 0.77 -7.52 -6.90
CA SER A 60 0.37 -8.83 -7.46
C SER A 60 0.52 -9.98 -6.45
N LEU A 61 0.17 -9.72 -5.18
CA LEU A 61 0.28 -10.68 -4.08
C LEU A 61 -0.67 -11.88 -4.26
N ALA A 62 -0.15 -13.08 -4.09
CA ALA A 62 -0.93 -14.31 -3.97
C ALA A 62 -1.59 -14.41 -2.58
N THR A 63 -2.52 -15.36 -2.42
CA THR A 63 -3.19 -15.60 -1.15
C THR A 63 -2.17 -15.95 -0.05
N GLY A 64 -2.20 -15.21 1.05
CA GLY A 64 -1.30 -15.41 2.18
C GLY A 64 0.03 -14.66 2.06
N GLU A 65 0.32 -14.02 0.93
CA GLU A 65 1.46 -13.13 0.81
C GLU A 65 1.17 -11.72 1.35
N PHE A 66 2.22 -11.02 1.77
CA PHE A 66 2.15 -9.62 2.15
C PHE A 66 3.38 -8.85 1.65
N ALA A 67 3.23 -7.54 1.53
CA ALA A 67 4.33 -6.63 1.22
C ALA A 67 4.56 -5.67 2.39
N VAL A 68 5.82 -5.37 2.68
CA VAL A 68 6.23 -4.37 3.67
C VAL A 68 6.81 -3.17 2.94
N PHE A 69 6.26 -1.99 3.22
CA PHE A 69 6.70 -0.72 2.64
C PHE A 69 7.44 0.09 3.70
N HIS A 70 8.73 0.34 3.48
CA HIS A 70 9.58 1.08 4.42
C HIS A 70 9.60 2.54 4.01
N LEU A 71 9.10 3.43 4.87
CA LEU A 71 9.00 4.86 4.59
C LEU A 71 9.80 5.69 5.59
N THR A 72 10.32 6.83 5.15
CA THR A 72 10.96 7.80 6.06
C THR A 72 9.94 8.44 7.00
N ALA A 73 10.26 8.53 8.30
CA ALA A 73 9.38 9.12 9.31
C ALA A 73 9.66 10.62 9.58
N GLU A 74 10.91 11.05 9.47
CA GLU A 74 11.36 12.39 9.89
C GLU A 74 11.65 13.33 8.71
N THR A 75 10.84 13.25 7.66
CA THR A 75 10.95 14.11 6.47
C THR A 75 9.70 14.97 6.30
N THR A 76 9.78 16.05 5.51
CA THR A 76 8.60 16.87 5.19
C THR A 76 7.59 16.09 4.34
N ARG A 77 8.08 15.26 3.41
CA ARG A 77 7.28 14.30 2.63
C ARG A 77 7.84 12.88 2.84
N PRO A 78 7.01 11.84 3.04
CA PRO A 78 7.50 10.46 3.12
C PRO A 78 8.21 10.03 1.84
N HIS A 79 9.33 9.32 1.99
CA HIS A 79 10.04 8.66 0.89
C HIS A 79 9.91 7.15 1.08
N LEU A 80 9.56 6.44 0.01
CA LEU A 80 9.58 4.98 0.02
C LEU A 80 11.02 4.52 -0.19
N VAL A 81 11.59 3.90 0.83
CA VAL A 81 12.99 3.46 0.87
C VAL A 81 13.12 2.05 0.30
N GLU A 82 12.20 1.16 0.68
CA GLU A 82 12.27 -0.26 0.33
C GLU A 82 10.87 -0.89 0.29
N VAL A 83 10.76 -1.95 -0.52
CA VAL A 83 9.58 -2.81 -0.61
C VAL A 83 10.03 -4.26 -0.52
N GLU A 84 9.59 -4.94 0.52
CA GLU A 84 9.81 -6.37 0.71
C GLU A 84 8.52 -7.13 0.40
N VAL A 85 8.61 -8.32 -0.18
CA VAL A 85 7.46 -9.20 -0.43
C VAL A 85 7.74 -10.55 0.21
N HIS A 86 6.81 -11.01 1.02
CA HIS A 86 6.91 -12.22 1.83
C HIS A 86 5.76 -13.16 1.52
N GLY A 87 6.06 -14.45 1.43
CA GLY A 87 5.10 -15.51 1.11
C GLY A 87 5.63 -16.87 1.54
N ALA A 88 4.73 -17.84 1.71
CA ALA A 88 5.13 -19.23 1.76
C ALA A 88 5.49 -19.65 0.33
N GLY A 89 6.79 -19.82 0.08
CA GLY A 89 7.30 -20.26 -1.22
C GLY A 89 6.73 -21.59 -1.68
#